data_AF-A0A3E4LV40-F1
#
_entry.id   AF-A0A3E4LV40-F1
#
_cell.length_a   1.000
_cell.length_b   1.000
_cell.length_c   1.000
_cell.angle_alpha   90.00
_cell.angle_beta   90.00
_cell.angle_gamma   90.00
#
_symmetry.space_group_name_H-M   'P 1'
#
loop_
_entity.id
_entity.type
_entity.pdbx_description
1 polymer ?
#
loop_
_entity_poly.entity_id
_entity_poly.type
_entity_poly.pdbx_seq_one_letter_code
_entity_poly.pdbx_strand_id
1 'polypeptide(L)'
;MYEGNPVDLQMEKVISADGIFDDTTRACRVYKYDIEDEYIYLELKEDELTAILLDAKYRCYISTKTELLCCSGVVKERYRSEGINLLKFRIENGFYNIYEDRRATRHI
;
A
#
# COMPACT_ATOMS: atom_id res chain seq x y z
N MET A 1 -12.50 -11.56 0.53
CA MET A 1 -11.10 -11.20 0.22
C MET A 1 -11.08 -9.77 -0.30
N TYR A 2 -9.96 -9.05 -0.14
CA TYR A 2 -9.90 -7.61 -0.40
C TYR A 2 -9.87 -7.21 -1.88
N GLU A 3 -9.86 -8.19 -2.78
CA GLU A 3 -9.79 -7.99 -4.22
C GLU A 3 -10.86 -7.03 -4.74
N GLY A 4 -10.44 -6.12 -5.62
CA GLY A 4 -11.28 -5.06 -6.17
C GLY A 4 -11.46 -3.85 -5.26
N ASN A 5 -11.10 -3.90 -3.97
CA ASN A 5 -11.22 -2.73 -3.10
C ASN A 5 -10.22 -1.63 -3.51
N PRO A 6 -10.63 -0.36 -3.46
CA PRO A 6 -9.72 0.76 -3.69
C PRO A 6 -8.71 0.87 -2.55
N VAL A 7 -7.52 1.32 -2.93
CA VAL A 7 -6.37 1.46 -2.05
C VAL A 7 -5.75 2.84 -2.24
N ASP A 8 -5.56 3.55 -1.16
CA ASP A 8 -4.68 4.72 -1.14
C ASP A 8 -3.29 4.28 -0.66
N LEU A 9 -2.29 4.41 -1.53
CA LEU A 9 -0.90 4.09 -1.22
C LEU A 9 -0.12 5.38 -1.00
N GLN A 10 0.50 5.53 0.18
CA GLN A 10 1.27 6.72 0.55
C GLN A 10 2.65 6.33 1.06
N MET A 11 3.69 7.05 0.67
CA MET A 11 5.02 6.84 1.22
C MET A 11 5.05 7.22 2.71
N GLU A 12 5.53 6.33 3.57
CA GLU A 12 5.75 6.58 4.99
C GLU A 12 7.17 7.10 5.24
N LYS A 13 8.16 6.50 4.56
CA LYS A 13 9.56 6.90 4.64
C LYS A 13 10.36 6.38 3.44
N VAL A 14 11.39 7.11 3.07
CA VAL A 14 12.45 6.62 2.18
C VAL A 14 13.45 5.82 3.01
N ILE A 15 13.99 4.74 2.44
CA ILE A 15 15.03 3.91 3.05
C ILE A 15 16.41 4.26 2.49
N SER A 16 16.50 4.58 1.20
CA SER A 16 17.75 4.99 0.55
C SER A 16 18.18 6.41 0.94
N ALA A 17 19.49 6.66 1.01
CA ALA A 17 20.06 7.99 1.28
C ALA A 17 19.81 8.98 0.13
N ASP A 18 19.65 8.49 -1.10
CA ASP A 18 19.43 9.30 -2.31
C ASP A 18 17.96 9.37 -2.73
N GLY A 19 17.07 8.66 -2.04
CA GLY A 19 15.65 8.66 -2.37
C GLY A 19 14.98 9.95 -1.90
N ILE A 20 14.09 10.49 -2.74
CA ILE A 20 13.32 11.69 -2.42
C ILE A 20 12.00 11.24 -1.80
N PHE A 21 11.68 11.79 -0.63
CA PHE A 21 10.39 11.55 0.01
C PHE A 21 9.28 12.19 -0.82
N ASP A 22 8.21 11.43 -1.04
CA ASP A 22 7.06 11.84 -1.84
C ASP A 22 5.80 11.59 -1.01
N ASP A 23 5.12 12.66 -0.59
CA ASP A 23 3.90 12.58 0.21
C ASP A 23 2.62 12.36 -0.63
N THR A 24 2.77 12.23 -1.95
CA THR A 24 1.66 12.00 -2.88
C THR A 24 0.95 10.68 -2.56
N THR A 25 -0.37 10.77 -2.43
CA THR A 25 -1.24 9.60 -2.35
C THR A 25 -1.54 9.07 -3.74
N ARG A 26 -1.31 7.77 -3.94
CA ARG A 26 -1.47 7.12 -5.23
C ARG A 26 -2.63 6.15 -5.22
N ALA A 27 -3.53 6.34 -6.18
CA ALA A 27 -4.72 5.52 -6.33
C ALA A 27 -4.36 4.12 -6.87
N CYS A 28 -4.65 3.12 -6.05
CA CYS A 28 -4.44 1.72 -6.33
C CYS A 28 -5.75 0.94 -6.20
N ARG A 29 -5.76 -0.30 -6.68
CA ARG A 29 -6.81 -1.28 -6.42
C ARG A 29 -6.21 -2.61 -6.04
N VAL A 30 -6.80 -3.33 -5.09
CA VAL A 30 -6.34 -4.69 -4.77
C VAL A 30 -6.59 -5.60 -5.98
N TYR A 31 -5.51 -6.11 -6.56
CA TYR A 31 -5.55 -7.06 -7.66
C TYR A 31 -5.68 -8.49 -7.14
N LYS A 32 -4.82 -8.88 -6.19
CA LYS A 32 -4.80 -10.21 -5.54
C LYS A 32 -4.26 -10.05 -4.13
N TYR A 33 -4.73 -10.86 -3.19
CA TYR A 33 -4.13 -11.01 -1.86
C TYR A 33 -3.61 -12.44 -1.67
N ASP A 34 -2.34 -12.58 -1.34
CA ASP A 34 -1.66 -13.84 -1.06
C ASP A 34 -1.39 -13.96 0.43
N ILE A 35 -2.20 -14.79 1.10
CA ILE A 35 -2.20 -14.90 2.57
C ILE A 35 -0.95 -15.63 3.06
N GLU A 36 -0.46 -16.62 2.31
CA GLU A 36 0.63 -17.49 2.76
C GLU A 36 1.97 -16.75 2.82
N ASP A 37 2.24 -15.93 1.80
CA ASP A 37 3.49 -15.18 1.68
C ASP A 37 3.38 -13.70 2.13
N GLU A 38 2.24 -13.31 2.71
CA GLU A 38 1.96 -11.95 3.20
C GLU A 38 2.12 -10.85 2.11
N TYR A 39 1.75 -11.17 0.87
CA TYR A 39 1.78 -10.22 -0.25
C TYR A 39 0.39 -9.74 -0.64
N ILE A 40 0.30 -8.46 -0.97
CA ILE A 40 -0.82 -7.89 -1.71
C ILE A 40 -0.33 -7.35 -3.05
N TYR A 41 -1.03 -7.73 -4.10
CA TYR A 41 -0.80 -7.23 -5.45
C TYR A 41 -1.72 -6.04 -5.67
N LEU A 42 -1.16 -4.90 -6.01
CA LEU A 42 -1.90 -3.66 -6.23
C LEU A 42 -1.81 -3.25 -7.70
N GLU A 43 -2.95 -2.93 -8.29
CA GLU A 43 -3.03 -2.30 -9.60
C GLU A 43 -2.94 -0.78 -9.42
N LEU A 44 -1.90 -0.16 -9.97
CA LEU A 44 -1.70 1.30 -9.98
C LEU A 44 -2.50 1.93 -11.11
N LYS A 45 -3.35 2.92 -10.82
CA LYS A 45 -4.36 3.42 -11.78
C LYS A 45 -3.88 4.57 -12.67
N GLU A 46 -3.23 5.58 -12.10
CA GLU A 46 -2.99 6.85 -12.81
C GLU A 46 -1.50 7.21 -12.91
N ASP A 47 -0.66 6.64 -12.05
CA ASP A 47 0.75 6.94 -11.99
C ASP A 47 1.61 5.99 -12.84
N GLU A 48 2.81 6.48 -13.20
CA GLU A 48 3.86 5.65 -13.78
C GLU A 48 4.48 4.74 -12.70
N LEU A 49 4.78 3.48 -13.07
CA LEU A 49 5.47 2.54 -12.18
C LEU A 49 6.80 3.12 -11.65
N THR A 50 7.51 3.88 -12.47
CA THR A 50 8.80 4.53 -12.15
C THR A 50 8.72 5.46 -10.95
N ALA A 51 7.55 6.04 -10.68
CA ALA A 51 7.34 6.88 -9.51
C ALA A 51 7.40 6.06 -8.20
N ILE A 52 7.08 4.75 -8.23
CA ILE A 52 6.99 3.91 -7.01
C ILE A 52 8.38 3.40 -6.62
N LEU A 53 9.05 4.03 -5.67
CA LEU A 53 10.35 3.59 -5.17
C LEU A 53 10.26 2.19 -4.51
N LEU A 54 11.20 1.30 -4.83
CA LEU A 54 11.33 -0.01 -4.18
C LEU A 54 12.00 0.10 -2.81
N ASP A 55 12.90 1.08 -2.64
CA ASP A 55 13.60 1.39 -1.39
C ASP A 55 12.85 2.42 -0.54
N ALA A 56 11.54 2.23 -0.40
CA ALA A 56 10.69 3.04 0.45
C ALA A 56 9.67 2.16 1.18
N LYS A 57 9.28 2.61 2.36
CA LYS A 57 8.17 2.03 3.11
C LYS A 57 6.91 2.83 2.81
N TYR A 58 5.81 2.14 2.59
CA TYR A 58 4.52 2.76 2.32
C TYR A 58 3.48 2.32 3.34
N ARG A 59 2.47 3.17 3.51
CA ARG A 59 1.18 2.83 4.10
C ARG A 59 0.18 2.55 3.00
N CYS A 60 -0.59 1.49 3.20
CA CYS A 60 -1.64 1.03 2.32
C CYS A 60 -2.96 1.12 3.09
N TYR A 61 -3.87 1.94 2.58
CA TYR A 61 -5.20 2.14 3.15
C TYR A 61 -6.24 1.48 2.25
N ILE A 62 -6.77 0.33 2.67
CA ILE A 62 -7.75 -0.44 1.92
C ILE A 62 -9.14 -0.07 2.39
N SER A 63 -9.91 0.59 1.52
CA SER A 63 -11.30 0.90 1.79
C SER A 63 -12.18 -0.28 1.43
N THR A 64 -12.72 -0.97 2.43
CA THR A 64 -13.74 -2.01 2.23
C THR A 64 -15.14 -1.41 2.31
N LYS A 65 -16.18 -2.22 2.12
CA LYS A 65 -17.58 -1.75 2.24
C LYS A 65 -17.95 -1.26 3.65
N THR A 66 -17.28 -1.78 4.67
CA THR A 66 -17.65 -1.58 6.09
C THR A 66 -16.56 -0.90 6.89
N GLU A 67 -15.31 -1.05 6.48
CA GLU A 67 -14.13 -0.70 7.27
C GLU A 67 -13.03 -0.11 6.41
N LEU A 68 -12.18 0.70 7.04
CA LEU A 68 -10.94 1.18 6.46
C LEU A 68 -9.78 0.46 7.16
N LEU A 69 -9.07 -0.35 6.40
CA LEU A 69 -7.95 -1.14 6.89
C LEU A 69 -6.64 -0.45 6.53
N CYS A 70 -5.67 -0.53 7.42
CA CYS A 70 -4.33 0.01 7.22
C CYS A 70 -3.30 -1.11 7.40
N CYS A 71 -2.29 -1.11 6.55
CA CYS A 71 -1.06 -1.85 6.76
C CYS A 71 0.14 -1.04 6.27
N SER A 72 1.33 -1.36 6.77
CA SER A 72 2.58 -0.82 6.23
C SER A 72 3.44 -1.94 5.66
N GLY A 73 4.31 -1.58 4.72
CA GLY A 73 5.14 -2.54 4.03
C GLY A 73 5.97 -1.91 2.92
N VAL A 74 6.53 -2.77 2.07
CA VAL A 74 7.48 -2.38 1.02
C VAL A 74 7.11 -2.99 -0.32
N VAL A 75 7.34 -2.25 -1.41
CA VAL A 75 7.17 -2.77 -2.77
C VAL A 75 8.40 -3.58 -3.14
N LYS A 76 8.22 -4.89 -3.40
CA LYS A 76 9.31 -5.78 -3.80
C LYS A 76 9.53 -5.79 -5.31
N GLU A 77 8.44 -5.73 -6.05
CA GLU A 77 8.45 -5.72 -7.52
C GLU A 77 7.42 -4.73 -8.03
N ARG A 78 7.73 -4.09 -9.15
CA ARG A 78 6.83 -3.22 -9.90
C ARG A 78 6.96 -3.58 -11.38
N TYR A 79 5.89 -3.98 -12.01
CA TYR A 79 5.94 -4.51 -13.38
C TYR A 79 4.63 -4.27 -14.10
N ARG A 80 4.69 -4.24 -15.43
CA ARG A 80 3.51 -4.19 -16.28
C ARG A 80 3.16 -5.59 -16.76
N SER A 81 1.91 -6.00 -16.59
CA SER A 81 1.39 -7.29 -17.06
C SER A 81 0.06 -7.06 -17.75
N GLU A 82 -0.16 -7.62 -18.94
CA GLU A 82 -1.45 -7.53 -19.67
C GLU A 82 -2.07 -6.13 -19.73
N GLY A 83 -1.24 -5.09 -19.85
CA GLY A 83 -1.68 -3.70 -19.93
C GLY A 83 -1.87 -2.99 -18.59
N ILE A 84 -1.88 -3.71 -17.46
CA ILE A 84 -2.01 -3.15 -16.11
C ILE A 84 -0.66 -2.98 -15.40
N ASN A 85 -0.55 -1.92 -14.60
CA ASN A 85 0.63 -1.63 -13.78
C ASN A 85 0.45 -2.31 -12.41
N LEU A 86 1.30 -3.28 -12.08
CA LEU A 86 1.21 -4.08 -10.86
C LEU A 86 2.37 -3.78 -9.90
N LEU A 87 2.03 -3.74 -8.62
CA LEU A 87 2.96 -3.65 -7.51
C LEU A 87 2.81 -4.90 -6.64
N LYS A 88 3.91 -5.60 -6.38
CA LYS A 88 3.97 -6.68 -5.40
C LYS A 88 4.40 -6.12 -4.06
N PHE A 89 3.43 -5.88 -3.19
CA PHE A 89 3.64 -5.24 -1.89
C PHE A 89 3.72 -6.29 -0.79
N ARG A 90 4.86 -6.34 -0.08
CA ARG A 90 5.03 -7.20 1.09
C ARG A 90 4.56 -6.45 2.33
N ILE A 91 3.60 -7.03 3.04
CA ILE A 91 3.09 -6.48 4.30
C ILE A 91 4.11 -6.75 5.41
N GLU A 92 4.29 -5.82 6.35
CA GLU A 92 5.24 -5.97 7.45
C GLU A 92 4.58 -5.96 8.83
N ASN A 93 3.38 -5.39 8.97
CA ASN A 93 2.71 -5.18 10.28
C ASN A 93 1.31 -5.81 10.37
N GLY A 94 0.93 -6.68 9.43
CA GLY A 94 -0.45 -7.16 9.29
C GLY A 94 -1.44 -6.02 8.97
N PHE A 95 -2.74 -6.31 9.06
CA PHE A 95 -3.82 -5.33 8.87
C PHE A 95 -4.44 -4.92 10.20
N TYR A 96 -4.72 -3.62 10.36
CA TYR A 96 -5.48 -3.08 11.49
C TYR A 96 -6.51 -2.06 11.02
N ASN A 97 -7.60 -1.89 11.78
CA ASN A 97 -8.68 -0.97 11.43
C ASN A 97 -8.39 0.44 11.98
N ILE A 98 -8.49 1.46 11.13
CA ILE A 98 -8.15 2.84 11.55
C ILE A 98 -9.27 3.54 12.36
N TYR A 99 -10.46 2.95 12.47
CA TYR A 99 -11.49 3.44 13.40
C TYR A 99 -11.19 3.06 14.85
N GLU A 100 -10.33 2.07 15.11
CA GLU A 100 -9.89 1.74 16.45
C GLU A 100 -8.75 2.65 16.94
N ASP A 101 -7.93 3.18 16.02
CA ASP A 101 -6.75 4.00 16.34
C ASP A 101 -7.10 5.43 16.83
N ARG A 102 -8.30 5.95 16.50
CA ARG A 102 -8.79 7.22 17.07
C ARG A 102 -9.03 7.16 18.60
N ARG A 103 -9.00 5.97 19.20
CA ARG A 103 -9.01 5.82 20.67
C ARG A 103 -7.60 5.76 21.28
N ALA A 104 -6.55 5.57 20.47
CA ALA A 104 -5.17 5.44 20.94
C ALA A 104 -4.38 6.76 20.96
N THR A 105 -4.81 7.81 20.24
CA THR A 105 -4.13 9.14 20.28
C THR A 105 -4.78 10.14 21.25
N ARG A 106 -5.55 9.66 22.23
CA ARG A 106 -6.12 10.49 23.30
C ARG A 106 -5.57 10.10 24.67
N HIS A 107 -4.25 10.00 24.78
CA HIS A 107 -3.59 10.04 26.08
C HIS A 107 -2.39 10.99 26.06
N ILE A 108 -2.58 12.05 26.86
CA ILE A 108 -1.65 13.05 27.40
C ILE A 108 -1.41 14.26 26.50
#